data_AF-A0A9X2LIY0-F1
#
_entry.id   AF-A0A9X2LIY0-F1
#
_cell.length_a   1.000
_cell.length_b   1.000
_cell.length_c   1.000
_cell.angle_alpha   90.00
_cell.angle_beta   90.00
_cell.angle_gamma   90.00
#
_symmetry.space_group_name_H-M   'P 1'
#
loop_
_entity.id
_entity.type
_entity.pdbx_description
1 polymer ?
#
loop_
_entity_poly.entity_id
_entity_poly.type
_entity_poly.pdbx_seq_one_letter_code
_entity_poly.pdbx_strand_id
1 'polypeptide(L)'
;MMEITDDFGLPVAMIGAGELAAAPWTRADPKSVAVVRMTDPPPELHGELARRGFVRKPSTVTWRAALGGGEEEFLRRLPRKSRQRIHQARRTIVRDGLREVVEDRISPEGLDLFLDLYEDRVARMPYGVAFARRFRETILHGPEKYFAVFLYRGEALEGGTLALESPDESAVRLRWSAVTEAARRASLPRALYCATMRVAREKGYAWATMGDDPNLYGHIPRPGLFTFKASMAFEAVPSQDFADPAGFDEADLVLSLDALTDPVLMLGYADGGSGGDGGASGRADGPAGRRLRAFLVSGSHVDVEPYTAPFLSGPAVVRRLPGGLRG
;
A
#
# COMPACT_ATOMS: atom_id res chain seq x y z
N MET A 1 -32.33 3.78 6.49
CA MET A 1 -32.29 4.87 5.51
C MET A 1 -30.83 4.97 5.10
N MET A 2 -30.52 4.79 3.82
CA MET A 2 -29.15 4.80 3.31
C MET A 2 -28.55 6.20 3.46
N GLU A 3 -27.44 6.31 4.17
CA GLU A 3 -26.69 7.56 4.32
C GLU A 3 -25.65 7.66 3.19
N ILE A 4 -25.57 8.83 2.54
CA ILE A 4 -24.54 9.09 1.52
C ILE A 4 -23.55 10.09 2.11
N THR A 5 -22.28 9.71 2.16
CA THR A 5 -21.17 10.54 2.65
C THR A 5 -20.23 10.90 1.51
N ASP A 6 -19.56 12.05 1.63
CA ASP A 6 -18.43 12.41 0.76
C ASP A 6 -17.13 12.00 1.46
N ASP A 7 -16.46 10.99 0.92
CA ASP A 7 -15.15 10.54 1.38
C ASP A 7 -14.09 11.11 0.43
N PHE A 8 -13.60 12.32 0.70
CA PHE A 8 -12.63 13.05 -0.14
C PHE A 8 -13.02 13.09 -1.63
N GLY A 9 -14.26 13.52 -1.93
CA GLY A 9 -14.78 13.59 -3.30
C GLY A 9 -15.31 12.28 -3.87
N LEU A 10 -15.34 11.20 -3.08
CA LEU A 10 -16.00 9.95 -3.44
C LEU A 10 -17.37 9.85 -2.75
N PRO A 11 -18.49 9.84 -3.50
CA PRO A 11 -19.80 9.62 -2.91
C PRO A 11 -19.99 8.15 -2.52
N VAL A 12 -20.04 7.88 -1.22
CA VAL A 12 -20.18 6.54 -0.64
C VAL A 12 -21.54 6.39 0.03
N ALA A 13 -22.32 5.39 -0.39
CA ALA A 13 -23.54 5.00 0.29
C ALA A 13 -23.23 3.99 1.40
N MET A 14 -23.36 4.41 2.65
CA MET A 14 -23.24 3.55 3.81
C MET A 14 -24.55 2.78 4.03
N ILE A 15 -24.44 1.46 4.17
CA ILE A 15 -25.59 0.57 4.40
C ILE A 15 -25.41 -0.30 5.64
N GLY A 16 -26.51 -0.53 6.35
CA GLY A 16 -26.60 -1.53 7.40
C GLY A 16 -27.05 -2.90 6.88
N ALA A 17 -26.90 -3.94 7.71
CA ALA A 17 -27.36 -5.31 7.43
C ALA A 17 -28.82 -5.40 6.95
N GLY A 18 -29.73 -4.66 7.61
CA GLY A 18 -31.16 -4.67 7.27
C GLY A 18 -31.51 -4.04 5.92
N GLU A 19 -30.58 -3.30 5.30
CA GLU A 19 -30.80 -2.60 4.03
C GLU A 19 -30.33 -3.41 2.82
N LEU A 20 -29.53 -4.46 3.05
CA LEU A 20 -28.97 -5.31 2.01
C LEU A 20 -30.07 -5.94 1.13
N ALA A 21 -31.14 -6.42 1.76
CA ALA A 21 -32.26 -7.06 1.07
C ALA A 21 -33.01 -6.08 0.15
N ALA A 22 -33.26 -4.87 0.64
CA ALA A 22 -34.01 -3.83 -0.07
C ALA A 22 -33.21 -3.19 -1.22
N ALA A 23 -31.88 -3.29 -1.17
CA ALA A 23 -30.95 -2.75 -2.16
C ALA A 23 -31.27 -1.29 -2.58
N PRO A 24 -31.41 -0.35 -1.62
CA PRO A 24 -31.88 1.00 -1.90
C PRO A 24 -31.05 1.75 -2.94
N TRP A 25 -29.74 1.46 -3.03
CA TRP A 25 -28.82 2.03 -4.02
C TRP A 25 -29.21 1.72 -5.47
N THR A 26 -29.97 0.64 -5.73
CA THR A 26 -30.43 0.30 -7.09
C THR A 26 -31.46 1.30 -7.64
N ARG A 27 -32.07 2.10 -6.76
CA ARG A 27 -33.04 3.14 -7.12
C ARG A 27 -32.46 4.55 -7.03
N ALA A 28 -31.24 4.69 -6.53
CA ALA A 28 -30.54 5.97 -6.47
C ALA A 28 -30.11 6.39 -7.89
N ASP A 29 -29.91 7.69 -8.09
CA ASP A 29 -29.26 8.18 -9.31
C ASP A 29 -27.84 7.56 -9.37
N PRO A 30 -27.46 6.88 -10.45
CA PRO A 30 -26.11 6.32 -10.60
C PRO A 30 -24.99 7.36 -10.41
N LYS A 31 -25.28 8.65 -10.59
CA LYS A 31 -24.33 9.74 -10.35
C LYS A 31 -24.22 10.16 -8.88
N SER A 32 -25.17 9.77 -8.03
CA SER A 32 -25.17 10.17 -6.62
C SER A 32 -24.46 9.17 -5.71
N VAL A 33 -24.08 7.98 -6.21
CA VAL A 33 -23.37 6.94 -5.44
C VAL A 33 -22.34 6.25 -6.32
N ALA A 34 -21.06 6.36 -5.97
CA ALA A 34 -19.98 5.66 -6.66
C ALA A 34 -19.68 4.30 -6.02
N VAL A 35 -19.76 4.20 -4.69
CA VAL A 35 -19.50 2.98 -3.93
C VAL A 35 -20.60 2.78 -2.89
N VAL A 36 -21.05 1.54 -2.70
CA VAL A 36 -21.88 1.13 -1.56
C VAL A 36 -20.99 0.37 -0.59
N ARG A 37 -21.01 0.75 0.69
CA ARG A 37 -20.13 0.20 1.73
C ARG A 37 -20.92 -0.27 2.94
N MET A 38 -20.58 -1.46 3.43
CA MET A 38 -20.99 -1.97 4.74
C MET A 38 -19.75 -2.15 5.61
N THR A 39 -19.69 -1.45 6.74
CA THR A 39 -18.65 -1.61 7.76
C THR A 39 -18.98 -2.82 8.64
N ASP A 40 -17.97 -3.62 8.98
CA ASP A 40 -18.05 -4.84 9.79
C ASP A 40 -19.21 -5.76 9.39
N PRO A 41 -19.22 -6.27 8.14
CA PRO A 41 -20.31 -7.09 7.65
C PRO A 41 -20.48 -8.37 8.49
N PRO A 42 -21.69 -8.65 9.03
CA PRO A 42 -21.95 -9.85 9.81
C PRO A 42 -21.64 -11.13 9.03
N PRO A 43 -21.04 -12.18 9.67
CA PRO A 43 -20.67 -13.42 9.00
C PRO A 43 -21.77 -14.09 8.18
N GLU A 44 -23.01 -14.04 8.67
CA GLU A 44 -24.19 -14.61 8.02
C GLU A 44 -24.52 -13.94 6.67
N LEU A 45 -24.07 -12.70 6.45
CA LEU A 45 -24.30 -11.96 5.21
C LEU A 45 -23.18 -12.14 4.18
N HIS A 46 -22.04 -12.74 4.54
CA HIS A 46 -20.87 -12.82 3.64
C HIS A 46 -21.20 -13.46 2.30
N GLY A 47 -21.96 -14.56 2.31
CA GLY A 47 -22.39 -15.24 1.09
C GLY A 47 -23.36 -14.41 0.24
N GLU A 48 -24.26 -13.65 0.86
CA GLU A 48 -25.19 -12.78 0.14
C GLU A 48 -24.49 -11.56 -0.47
N LEU A 49 -23.60 -10.92 0.29
CA LEU A 49 -22.76 -9.82 -0.17
C LEU A 49 -21.96 -10.24 -1.41
N ALA A 50 -21.29 -11.41 -1.36
CA ALA A 50 -20.55 -11.94 -2.49
C ALA A 50 -21.44 -12.17 -3.73
N ARG A 51 -22.64 -12.77 -3.57
CA ARG A 51 -23.61 -12.96 -4.66
C ARG A 51 -24.09 -11.66 -5.28
N ARG A 52 -24.19 -10.59 -4.49
CA ARG A 52 -24.57 -9.24 -4.95
C ARG A 52 -23.39 -8.45 -5.54
N GLY A 53 -22.21 -9.05 -5.61
CA GLY A 53 -21.03 -8.40 -6.19
C GLY A 53 -20.31 -7.46 -5.25
N PHE A 54 -20.52 -7.54 -3.94
CA PHE A 54 -19.63 -6.88 -2.98
C PHE A 54 -18.26 -7.58 -2.94
N VAL A 55 -17.23 -6.85 -2.53
CA VAL A 55 -15.90 -7.37 -2.19
C VAL A 55 -15.71 -7.18 -0.69
N ARG A 56 -15.70 -8.29 0.06
CA ARG A 56 -15.33 -8.28 1.47
C ARG A 56 -13.82 -8.13 1.59
N LYS A 57 -13.34 -7.17 2.38
CA LYS A 57 -11.93 -6.78 2.45
C LYS A 57 -11.61 -6.15 3.80
N PRO A 58 -10.35 -6.09 4.25
CA PRO A 58 -9.98 -5.17 5.33
C PRO A 58 -10.16 -3.72 4.84
N SER A 59 -10.56 -2.80 5.72
CA SER A 59 -10.67 -1.37 5.39
C SER A 59 -9.31 -0.79 4.99
N THR A 60 -8.26 -1.25 5.66
CA THR A 60 -6.87 -0.81 5.52
C THR A 60 -5.94 -2.02 5.42
N VAL A 61 -4.86 -1.91 4.64
CA VAL A 61 -3.81 -2.93 4.55
C VAL A 61 -2.46 -2.37 4.99
N THR A 62 -1.74 -3.11 5.83
CA THR A 62 -0.35 -2.83 6.15
C THR A 62 0.56 -3.55 5.16
N TRP A 63 1.53 -2.84 4.61
CA TRP A 63 2.55 -3.43 3.75
C TRP A 63 3.80 -3.77 4.54
N ARG A 64 4.10 -5.05 4.72
CA ARG A 64 5.25 -5.52 5.51
C ARG A 64 6.20 -6.40 4.72
N ALA A 65 7.47 -6.44 5.11
CA ALA A 65 8.47 -7.34 4.58
C ALA A 65 9.37 -7.83 5.71
N ALA A 66 9.53 -9.15 5.84
CA ALA A 66 10.52 -9.71 6.76
C ALA A 66 11.91 -9.24 6.35
N LEU A 67 12.75 -8.81 7.29
CA LEU A 67 14.11 -8.36 7.01
C LEU A 67 15.05 -9.53 6.70
N GLY A 68 14.81 -10.70 7.31
CA GLY A 68 15.62 -11.91 7.12
C GLY A 68 17.06 -11.76 7.63
N GLY A 69 17.87 -12.81 7.45
CA GLY A 69 19.25 -12.84 7.95
C GLY A 69 20.23 -11.99 7.14
N GLY A 70 19.86 -11.60 5.92
CA GLY A 70 20.73 -10.78 5.08
C GLY A 70 20.05 -10.23 3.84
N GLU A 71 20.74 -9.33 3.17
CA GLU A 71 20.19 -8.63 2.01
C GLU A 71 19.98 -9.56 0.79
N GLU A 72 20.92 -10.47 0.52
CA GLU A 72 20.78 -11.44 -0.58
C GLU A 72 19.59 -12.39 -0.39
N GLU A 73 19.21 -12.67 0.86
CA GLU A 73 17.98 -13.41 1.16
C GLU A 73 16.73 -12.58 0.83
N PHE A 74 16.74 -11.28 1.14
CA PHE A 74 15.69 -10.37 0.72
C PHE A 74 15.61 -10.25 -0.81
N LEU A 75 16.73 -10.03 -1.49
CA LEU A 75 16.75 -9.89 -2.95
C LEU A 75 16.20 -11.14 -3.64
N ARG A 76 16.49 -12.35 -3.15
CA ARG A 76 15.96 -13.61 -3.72
C ARG A 76 14.43 -13.68 -3.76
N ARG A 77 13.72 -12.99 -2.86
CA ARG A 77 12.25 -12.92 -2.85
C ARG A 77 11.67 -12.00 -3.92
N LEU A 78 12.47 -11.08 -4.45
CA LEU A 78 12.00 -10.11 -5.44
C LEU A 78 11.87 -10.75 -6.83
N PRO A 79 10.93 -10.27 -7.66
CA PRO A 79 10.89 -10.59 -9.09
C PRO A 79 12.23 -10.27 -9.78
N ARG A 80 12.59 -11.05 -10.81
CA ARG A 80 13.86 -10.89 -11.54
C ARG A 80 14.11 -9.46 -12.00
N LYS A 81 13.09 -8.79 -12.56
CA LYS A 81 13.17 -7.40 -13.03
C LYS A 81 13.44 -6.41 -11.90
N SER A 82 12.83 -6.61 -10.72
CA SER A 82 13.08 -5.80 -9.53
C SER A 82 14.52 -5.95 -9.03
N ARG A 83 15.03 -7.20 -8.95
CA ARG A 83 16.44 -7.46 -8.61
C ARG A 83 17.39 -6.74 -9.56
N GLN A 84 17.17 -6.88 -10.87
CA GLN A 84 18.00 -6.22 -11.89
C GLN A 84 18.01 -4.70 -11.73
N ARG A 85 16.85 -4.09 -11.47
CA ARG A 85 16.73 -2.64 -11.22
C ARG A 85 17.49 -2.20 -9.97
N ILE A 86 17.48 -2.99 -8.89
CA ILE A 86 18.26 -2.69 -7.67
C ILE A 86 19.76 -2.78 -7.97
N HIS A 87 20.22 -3.85 -8.62
CA HIS A 87 21.64 -3.97 -8.99
C HIS A 87 22.07 -2.84 -9.92
N GLN A 88 21.23 -2.44 -10.87
CA GLN A 88 21.49 -1.29 -11.73
C GLN A 88 21.58 0.01 -10.94
N ALA A 89 20.63 0.26 -10.03
CA ALA A 89 20.63 1.44 -9.16
C ALA A 89 21.91 1.52 -8.33
N ARG A 90 22.40 0.39 -7.78
CA ARG A 90 23.68 0.34 -7.06
C ARG A 90 24.88 0.65 -7.94
N ARG A 91 24.93 0.10 -9.15
CA ARG A 91 25.98 0.44 -10.11
C ARG A 91 25.94 1.93 -10.44
N THR A 92 24.76 2.53 -10.54
CA THR A 92 24.61 3.97 -10.71
C THR A 92 25.16 4.74 -9.50
N ILE A 93 24.83 4.34 -8.27
CA ILE A 93 25.39 4.95 -7.04
C ILE A 93 26.92 4.98 -7.09
N VAL A 94 27.55 3.83 -7.40
CA VAL A 94 29.01 3.73 -7.49
C VAL A 94 29.58 4.56 -8.66
N ARG A 95 29.03 4.39 -9.87
CA ARG A 95 29.49 5.08 -11.09
C ARG A 95 29.42 6.60 -10.94
N ASP A 96 28.37 7.09 -10.31
CA ASP A 96 28.10 8.51 -10.17
C ASP A 96 28.75 9.12 -8.91
N GLY A 97 29.50 8.33 -8.13
CA GLY A 97 30.17 8.77 -6.91
C GLY A 97 29.19 9.23 -5.82
N LEU A 98 27.99 8.64 -5.77
CA LEU A 98 26.99 8.98 -4.76
C LEU A 98 27.39 8.40 -3.41
N ARG A 99 27.36 9.24 -2.37
CA ARG A 99 27.70 8.87 -1.00
C ARG A 99 26.45 8.54 -0.21
N GLU A 100 26.37 7.31 0.29
CA GLU A 100 25.35 6.89 1.25
C GLU A 100 25.73 7.36 2.66
N VAL A 101 24.77 7.97 3.36
CA VAL A 101 24.93 8.46 4.73
C VAL A 101 23.79 7.89 5.57
N VAL A 102 24.15 7.21 6.65
CA VAL A 102 23.18 6.76 7.66
C VAL A 102 23.26 7.72 8.83
N GLU A 103 22.12 8.30 9.19
CA GLU A 103 21.98 9.14 10.39
C GLU A 103 21.14 8.39 11.42
N ASP A 104 21.82 7.77 12.39
CA ASP A 104 21.17 7.10 13.53
C ASP A 104 20.36 8.07 14.41
N ARG A 105 20.80 9.33 14.43
CA ARG A 105 20.04 10.47 14.93
C ARG A 105 20.07 11.54 13.84
N ILE A 106 18.89 11.89 13.34
CA ILE A 106 18.75 12.81 12.23
C ILE A 106 19.21 14.22 12.65
N SER A 107 20.11 14.80 11.86
CA SER A 107 20.56 16.18 12.02
C SER A 107 19.49 17.17 11.56
N PRO A 108 19.35 18.35 12.18
CA PRO A 108 18.46 19.40 11.68
C PRO A 108 18.74 19.76 10.22
N GLU A 109 20.00 19.88 9.84
CA GLU A 109 20.43 20.25 8.50
C GLU A 109 20.08 19.17 7.46
N GLY A 110 20.36 17.90 7.77
CA GLY A 110 20.01 16.77 6.91
C GLY A 110 18.50 16.60 6.75
N LEU A 111 17.74 16.82 7.83
CA LEU A 111 16.28 16.79 7.79
C LEU A 111 15.72 17.91 6.90
N ASP A 112 16.22 19.14 7.04
CA ASP A 112 15.73 20.27 6.26
C ASP A 112 15.98 20.09 4.76
N LEU A 113 17.19 19.64 4.37
CA LEU A 113 17.50 19.29 2.98
C LEU A 113 16.54 18.21 2.44
N PHE A 114 16.23 17.20 3.26
CA PHE A 114 15.28 16.16 2.87
C PHE A 114 13.86 16.68 2.71
N LEU A 115 13.40 17.52 3.65
CA LEU A 115 12.05 18.08 3.64
C LEU A 115 11.84 19.02 2.45
N ASP A 116 12.85 19.81 2.07
CA ASP A 116 12.84 20.66 0.87
C ASP A 116 12.67 19.80 -0.39
N LEU A 117 13.46 18.72 -0.51
CA LEU A 117 13.34 17.77 -1.61
C LEU A 117 11.96 17.09 -1.63
N TYR A 118 11.47 16.65 -0.47
CA TYR A 118 10.17 16.00 -0.33
C TYR A 118 9.02 16.93 -0.75
N GLU A 119 9.02 18.18 -0.29
CA GLU A 119 8.02 19.17 -0.66
C GLU A 119 7.99 19.44 -2.16
N ASP A 120 9.16 19.63 -2.79
CA ASP A 120 9.24 19.83 -4.23
C ASP A 120 8.72 18.61 -5.01
N ARG A 121 8.89 17.38 -4.49
CA ARG A 121 8.30 16.18 -5.09
C ARG A 121 6.79 16.12 -4.92
N VAL A 122 6.28 16.45 -3.74
CA VAL A 122 4.85 16.41 -3.43
C VAL A 122 4.07 17.51 -4.16
N ALA A 123 4.64 18.71 -4.30
CA ALA A 123 4.02 19.82 -5.03
C ALA A 123 3.70 19.50 -6.50
N ARG A 124 4.38 18.51 -7.08
CA ARG A 124 4.16 18.02 -8.45
C ARG A 124 3.13 16.91 -8.54
N MET A 125 2.63 16.41 -7.41
CA MET A 125 1.62 15.37 -7.35
C MET A 125 0.21 15.99 -7.36
N PRO A 126 -0.73 15.44 -8.15
CA PRO A 126 -2.14 15.78 -8.02
C PRO A 126 -2.61 15.53 -6.58
N TYR A 127 -3.15 16.56 -5.92
CA TYR A 127 -3.60 16.52 -4.52
C TYR A 127 -2.49 16.21 -3.50
N GLY A 128 -1.22 16.46 -3.86
CA GLY A 128 -0.09 16.24 -2.95
C GLY A 128 -0.14 17.16 -1.74
N VAL A 129 -0.11 16.57 -0.53
CA VAL A 129 -0.01 17.31 0.73
C VAL A 129 1.31 16.95 1.42
N ALA A 130 2.14 17.96 1.67
CA ALA A 130 3.47 17.76 2.23
C ALA A 130 3.43 17.59 3.76
N PHE A 131 2.86 16.48 4.23
CA PHE A 131 2.71 16.23 5.66
C PHE A 131 4.04 16.18 6.42
N ALA A 132 5.11 15.65 5.82
CA ALA A 132 6.40 15.44 6.49
C ALA A 132 6.94 16.70 7.17
N ARG A 133 6.80 17.89 6.55
CA ARG A 133 7.27 19.15 7.13
C ARG A 133 6.58 19.48 8.46
N ARG A 134 5.29 19.14 8.59
CA ARG A 134 4.53 19.34 9.83
C ARG A 134 5.06 18.49 10.99
N PHE A 135 5.78 17.41 10.69
CA PHE A 135 6.38 16.51 11.67
C PHE A 135 7.83 16.84 11.99
N ARG A 136 8.42 17.92 11.43
CA ARG A 136 9.85 18.25 11.62
C ARG A 136 10.27 18.22 13.10
N GLU A 137 9.58 18.96 13.95
CA GLU A 137 9.91 19.02 15.39
C GLU A 137 9.69 17.68 16.09
N THR A 138 8.66 16.93 15.70
CA THR A 138 8.42 15.57 16.21
C THR A 138 9.53 14.61 15.80
N ILE A 139 10.09 14.73 14.60
CA ILE A 139 11.19 13.89 14.13
C ILE A 139 12.48 14.19 14.90
N LEU A 140 12.76 15.47 15.21
CA LEU A 140 13.99 15.88 15.89
C LEU A 140 13.93 15.70 17.42
N HIS A 141 12.76 15.91 18.00
CA HIS A 141 12.59 16.10 19.44
C HIS A 141 11.43 15.31 20.05
N GLY A 142 10.65 14.59 19.24
CA GLY A 142 9.54 13.78 19.72
C GLY A 142 10.01 12.54 20.50
N PRO A 143 9.06 11.86 21.17
CA PRO A 143 9.36 10.63 21.91
C PRO A 143 9.68 9.44 20.99
N GLU A 144 9.23 9.50 19.74
CA GLU A 144 9.47 8.52 18.70
C GLU A 144 10.91 8.61 18.19
N LYS A 145 11.52 7.45 17.91
CA LYS A 145 12.88 7.40 17.37
C LYS A 145 12.85 7.29 15.85
N TYR A 146 13.65 8.13 15.20
CA TYR A 146 13.81 8.12 13.76
C TYR A 146 15.28 7.96 13.39
N PHE A 147 15.54 7.23 12.30
CA PHE A 147 16.81 7.26 11.60
C PHE A 147 16.59 7.57 10.12
N ALA A 148 17.65 8.01 9.45
CA ALA A 148 17.62 8.31 8.03
C ALA A 148 18.71 7.59 7.25
N VAL A 149 18.40 7.30 5.99
CA VAL A 149 19.40 6.95 4.98
C VAL A 149 19.30 7.94 3.84
N PHE A 150 20.39 8.66 3.58
CA PHE A 150 20.51 9.70 2.57
C PHE A 150 21.53 9.31 1.50
N LEU A 151 21.31 9.80 0.28
CA LEU A 151 22.26 9.73 -0.83
C LEU A 151 22.65 11.15 -1.26
N TYR A 152 23.94 11.43 -1.26
CA TYR A 152 24.50 12.73 -1.63
C TYR A 152 25.37 12.65 -2.88
N ARG A 153 25.30 13.70 -3.70
CA ARG A 153 26.28 14.03 -4.74
C ARG A 153 27.07 15.25 -4.29
N GLY A 154 28.26 15.04 -3.75
CA GLY A 154 28.96 16.10 -3.02
C GLY A 154 28.15 16.53 -1.79
N GLU A 155 27.70 17.79 -1.78
CA GLU A 155 26.82 18.35 -0.75
C GLU A 155 25.33 18.32 -1.14
N ALA A 156 25.00 18.04 -2.41
CA ALA A 156 23.62 18.02 -2.87
C ALA A 156 22.92 16.70 -2.51
N LEU A 157 21.75 16.79 -1.88
CA LEU A 157 20.92 15.63 -1.56
C LEU A 157 20.21 15.11 -2.82
N GLU A 158 20.49 13.87 -3.21
CA GLU A 158 19.85 13.19 -4.34
C GLU A 158 18.62 12.38 -3.92
N GLY A 159 18.53 12.02 -2.65
CA GLY A 159 17.38 11.34 -2.09
C GLY A 159 17.58 10.83 -0.68
N GLY A 160 16.47 10.44 -0.06
CA GLY A 160 16.47 9.94 1.30
C GLY A 160 15.29 9.06 1.62
N THR A 161 15.42 8.30 2.70
CA THR A 161 14.31 7.62 3.38
C THR A 161 14.44 7.85 4.87
N LEU A 162 13.38 8.39 5.47
CA LEU A 162 13.21 8.51 6.91
C LEU A 162 12.43 7.30 7.42
N ALA A 163 12.95 6.64 8.44
CA ALA A 163 12.35 5.48 9.06
C ALA A 163 12.02 5.76 10.53
N LEU A 164 10.78 5.46 10.91
CA LEU A 164 10.33 5.43 12.29
C LEU A 164 10.65 4.06 12.88
N GLU A 165 11.29 4.03 14.03
CA GLU A 165 11.53 2.83 14.81
C GLU A 165 10.27 2.49 15.62
N SER A 166 9.77 1.26 15.48
CA SER A 166 8.60 0.74 16.20
C SER A 166 8.98 -0.54 16.96
N PRO A 167 9.65 -0.41 18.13
CA PRO A 167 10.16 -1.55 18.90
C PRO A 167 9.07 -2.54 19.32
N ASP A 168 7.89 -2.03 19.69
CA ASP A 168 6.76 -2.85 20.14
C ASP A 168 6.23 -3.76 19.02
N GLU A 169 6.41 -3.36 17.76
CA GLU A 169 6.05 -4.14 16.56
C GLU A 169 7.22 -4.98 16.01
N SER A 170 8.41 -4.89 16.63
CA SER A 170 9.68 -5.38 16.06
C SER A 170 9.89 -4.94 14.60
N ALA A 171 9.50 -3.70 14.30
CA ALA A 171 9.46 -3.18 12.94
C ALA A 171 10.10 -1.80 12.79
N VAL A 172 10.55 -1.49 11.59
CA VAL A 172 10.78 -0.11 11.14
C VAL A 172 9.73 0.30 10.12
N ARG A 173 9.19 1.50 10.25
CA ARG A 173 8.23 2.08 9.30
C ARG A 173 8.92 3.07 8.38
N LEU A 174 8.98 2.75 7.09
CA LEU A 174 9.50 3.61 6.02
C LEU A 174 8.54 4.79 5.79
N ARG A 175 8.60 5.79 6.69
CA ARG A 175 7.60 6.86 6.83
C ARG A 175 7.58 7.83 5.65
N TRP A 176 8.75 8.33 5.26
CA TRP A 176 8.87 9.31 4.18
C TRP A 176 10.05 8.96 3.28
N SER A 177 9.87 9.14 1.98
CA SER A 177 10.93 8.94 1.00
C SER A 177 10.77 9.94 -0.14
N ALA A 178 11.89 10.52 -0.55
CA ALA A 178 11.96 11.43 -1.67
C ALA A 178 13.28 11.23 -2.39
N VAL A 179 13.26 11.41 -3.70
CA VAL A 179 14.45 11.38 -4.55
C VAL A 179 14.30 12.44 -5.63
N THR A 180 15.40 12.91 -6.19
CA THR A 180 15.39 13.76 -7.38
C THR A 180 14.76 13.02 -8.57
N GLU A 181 14.33 13.76 -9.60
CA GLU A 181 13.78 13.13 -10.82
C GLU A 181 14.81 12.24 -11.53
N ALA A 182 16.07 12.67 -11.57
CA ALA A 182 17.16 11.88 -12.12
C ALA A 182 17.37 10.58 -11.32
N ALA A 183 17.41 10.68 -9.99
CA ALA A 183 17.49 9.53 -9.09
C ALA A 183 16.29 8.57 -9.25
N ARG A 184 15.08 9.09 -9.43
CA ARG A 184 13.88 8.29 -9.71
C ARG A 184 14.03 7.48 -11.00
N ARG A 185 14.47 8.11 -12.10
CA ARG A 185 14.69 7.44 -13.39
C ARG A 185 15.76 6.35 -13.30
N ALA A 186 16.77 6.57 -12.47
CA ALA A 186 17.82 5.59 -12.17
C ALA A 186 17.38 4.49 -11.18
N SER A 187 16.11 4.45 -10.77
CA SER A 187 15.57 3.50 -9.79
C SER A 187 16.20 3.57 -8.39
N LEU A 188 16.81 4.71 -8.02
CA LEU A 188 17.46 4.88 -6.71
C LEU A 188 16.54 4.69 -5.49
N PRO A 189 15.22 4.98 -5.51
CA PRO A 189 14.34 4.67 -4.37
C PRO A 189 14.42 3.21 -3.91
N ARG A 190 14.60 2.26 -4.84
CA ARG A 190 14.68 0.85 -4.49
C ARG A 190 15.98 0.52 -3.75
N ALA A 191 17.08 1.14 -4.16
CA ALA A 191 18.37 0.99 -3.49
C ALA A 191 18.34 1.64 -2.10
N LEU A 192 17.72 2.83 -1.97
CA LEU A 192 17.49 3.49 -0.68
C LEU A 192 16.69 2.61 0.28
N TYR A 193 15.59 2.01 -0.17
CA TYR A 193 14.82 1.08 0.68
C TYR A 193 15.63 -0.14 1.11
N CYS A 194 16.44 -0.72 0.22
CA CYS A 194 17.35 -1.80 0.62
C CYS A 194 18.38 -1.34 1.67
N ALA A 195 18.94 -0.13 1.52
CA ALA A 195 19.86 0.43 2.49
C ALA A 195 19.18 0.71 3.84
N THR A 196 17.96 1.25 3.85
CA THR A 196 17.18 1.43 5.08
C THR A 196 16.85 0.10 5.74
N MET A 197 16.47 -0.92 4.97
CA MET A 197 16.24 -2.28 5.48
C MET A 197 17.54 -2.94 6.00
N ARG A 198 18.70 -2.60 5.42
CA ARG A 198 20.00 -3.03 5.93
C ARG A 198 20.25 -2.47 7.33
N VAL A 199 20.09 -1.15 7.51
CA VAL A 199 20.22 -0.49 8.81
C VAL A 199 19.22 -1.05 9.82
N ALA A 200 17.96 -1.26 9.42
CA ALA A 200 16.95 -1.85 10.29
C ALA A 200 17.33 -3.24 10.82
N ARG A 201 17.91 -4.08 9.96
CA ARG A 201 18.43 -5.40 10.35
C ARG A 201 19.60 -5.28 11.32
N GLU A 202 20.54 -4.37 11.06
CA GLU A 202 21.68 -4.10 11.94
C GLU A 202 21.22 -3.64 13.34
N LYS A 203 20.10 -2.93 13.41
CA LYS A 203 19.43 -2.51 14.66
C LYS A 203 18.59 -3.61 15.32
N GLY A 204 18.47 -4.79 14.72
CA GLY A 204 17.77 -5.94 15.30
C GLY A 204 16.27 -6.02 15.06
N TYR A 205 15.72 -5.20 14.14
CA TYR A 205 14.31 -5.30 13.76
C TYR A 205 14.05 -6.55 12.91
N ALA A 206 12.87 -7.15 13.08
CA ALA A 206 12.44 -8.32 12.29
C ALA A 206 11.74 -7.91 10.99
N TRP A 207 11.07 -6.75 10.99
CA TRP A 207 10.21 -6.30 9.90
C TRP A 207 10.56 -4.89 9.40
N ALA A 208 10.32 -4.66 8.12
CA ALA A 208 10.12 -3.32 7.57
C ALA A 208 8.67 -3.18 7.11
N THR A 209 8.06 -2.03 7.34
CA THR A 209 6.71 -1.70 6.87
C THR A 209 6.72 -0.41 6.06
N MET A 210 5.94 -0.37 4.97
CA MET A 210 5.64 0.87 4.23
C MET A 210 4.40 1.59 4.80
N GLY A 211 3.95 1.18 5.98
CA GLY A 211 2.74 1.67 6.62
C GLY A 211 1.48 1.14 5.95
N ASP A 212 0.41 1.87 6.24
CA ASP A 212 -0.96 1.48 5.98
C ASP A 212 -1.50 2.21 4.75
N ASP A 213 -2.24 1.50 3.91
CA ASP A 213 -3.00 2.08 2.80
C ASP A 213 -4.50 1.78 2.96
N PRO A 214 -5.38 2.76 2.70
CA PRO A 214 -6.80 2.48 2.48
C PRO A 214 -6.98 1.49 1.34
N ASN A 215 -7.84 0.48 1.53
CA ASN A 215 -7.99 -0.63 0.60
C ASN A 215 -9.03 -0.36 -0.50
N LEU A 216 -8.85 0.76 -1.21
CA LEU A 216 -9.58 1.14 -2.42
C LEU A 216 -8.63 1.88 -3.38
N TYR A 217 -7.76 1.11 -4.03
CA TYR A 217 -6.76 1.63 -4.95
C TYR A 217 -7.43 2.11 -6.24
N GLY A 218 -7.53 3.41 -6.42
CA GLY A 218 -8.31 4.04 -7.48
C GLY A 218 -8.94 5.34 -6.99
N HIS A 219 -9.12 5.47 -5.68
CA HIS A 219 -9.51 6.70 -4.99
C HIS A 219 -8.27 7.46 -4.51
N ILE A 220 -7.91 7.38 -3.22
CA ILE A 220 -6.71 8.04 -2.66
C ILE A 220 -5.42 7.35 -3.15
N PRO A 221 -5.13 6.08 -2.82
CA PRO A 221 -3.98 5.39 -3.39
C PRO A 221 -4.26 5.02 -4.85
N ARG A 222 -3.29 5.21 -5.74
CA ARG A 222 -3.40 4.76 -7.13
C ARG A 222 -3.06 3.26 -7.24
N PRO A 223 -3.67 2.50 -8.17
CA PRO A 223 -3.34 1.09 -8.39
C PRO A 223 -1.86 0.81 -8.65
N GLY A 224 -1.15 1.76 -9.26
CA GLY A 224 0.31 1.66 -9.45
C GLY A 224 1.10 1.53 -8.14
N LEU A 225 0.58 2.05 -7.02
CA LEU A 225 1.21 1.93 -5.70
C LEU A 225 1.29 0.47 -5.24
N PHE A 226 0.22 -0.30 -5.43
CA PHE A 226 0.22 -1.75 -5.20
C PHE A 226 1.39 -2.41 -5.94
N THR A 227 1.50 -2.15 -7.25
CA THR A 227 2.53 -2.78 -8.09
C THR A 227 3.94 -2.44 -7.60
N PHE A 228 4.14 -1.19 -7.16
CA PHE A 228 5.40 -0.74 -6.61
C PHE A 228 5.75 -1.48 -5.31
N LYS A 229 4.85 -1.50 -4.33
CA LYS A 229 5.07 -2.13 -3.02
C LYS A 229 5.27 -3.65 -3.15
N ALA A 230 4.41 -4.32 -3.93
CA ALA A 230 4.54 -5.75 -4.23
C ALA A 230 5.85 -6.07 -4.98
N SER A 231 6.28 -5.21 -5.91
CA SER A 231 7.56 -5.41 -6.63
C SER A 231 8.80 -5.32 -5.73
N MET A 232 8.64 -4.78 -4.52
CA MET A 232 9.65 -4.70 -3.47
C MET A 232 9.52 -5.83 -2.43
N ALA A 233 8.76 -6.89 -2.74
CA ALA A 233 8.50 -8.02 -1.84
C ALA A 233 7.88 -7.64 -0.48
N PHE A 234 7.18 -6.50 -0.43
CA PHE A 234 6.26 -6.22 0.65
C PHE A 234 4.96 -6.96 0.37
N GLU A 235 4.48 -7.69 1.37
CA GLU A 235 3.16 -8.31 1.38
C GLU A 235 2.15 -7.36 2.03
N ALA A 236 0.96 -7.30 1.46
CA ALA A 236 -0.16 -6.65 2.10
C ALA A 236 -0.83 -7.63 3.06
N VAL A 237 -1.11 -7.17 4.28
CA VAL A 237 -1.90 -7.89 5.29
C VAL A 237 -2.99 -6.97 5.83
N PRO A 238 -4.13 -7.49 6.32
CA PRO A 238 -5.07 -6.69 7.10
C PRO A 238 -4.34 -5.92 8.21
N SER A 239 -4.60 -4.62 8.39
CA SER A 239 -3.84 -3.81 9.36
C SER A 239 -3.98 -4.34 10.79
N GLN A 240 -5.16 -4.87 11.12
CA GLN A 240 -5.45 -5.53 12.39
C GLN A 240 -4.68 -6.84 12.63
N ASP A 241 -4.14 -7.45 11.58
CA ASP A 241 -3.30 -8.64 11.68
C ASP A 241 -1.80 -8.27 11.83
N PHE A 242 -1.46 -6.97 11.88
CA PHE A 242 -0.10 -6.50 12.09
C PHE A 242 0.04 -5.66 13.37
N ALA A 243 -0.53 -4.46 13.42
CA ALA A 243 -0.32 -3.54 14.53
C ALA A 243 -1.44 -2.50 14.74
N ASP A 244 -2.55 -2.59 13.99
CA ASP A 244 -3.65 -1.63 14.08
C ASP A 244 -4.83 -2.21 14.88
N PRO A 245 -4.96 -1.91 16.18
CA PRO A 245 -6.06 -2.44 17.00
C PRO A 245 -7.43 -1.87 16.60
N ALA A 246 -7.47 -0.78 15.82
CA ALA A 246 -8.70 -0.18 15.31
C ALA A 246 -9.05 -0.66 13.90
N GLY A 247 -8.24 -1.55 13.30
CA GLY A 247 -8.50 -2.11 11.99
C GLY A 247 -9.78 -2.96 11.98
N PHE A 248 -10.53 -2.87 10.89
CA PHE A 248 -11.84 -3.50 10.74
C PHE A 248 -12.06 -3.98 9.30
N ASP A 249 -13.15 -4.73 9.08
CA ASP A 249 -13.49 -5.25 7.76
C ASP A 249 -14.61 -4.42 7.11
N GLU A 250 -14.62 -4.37 5.78
CA GLU A 250 -15.66 -3.72 4.98
C GLU A 250 -16.13 -4.64 3.85
N ALA A 251 -17.32 -4.37 3.33
CA ALA A 251 -17.77 -4.90 2.05
C ALA A 251 -18.13 -3.75 1.11
N ASP A 252 -17.41 -3.65 -0.01
CA ASP A 252 -17.59 -2.60 -1.00
C ASP A 252 -18.20 -3.14 -2.31
N LEU A 253 -19.20 -2.44 -2.83
CA LEU A 253 -19.75 -2.61 -4.17
C LEU A 253 -19.49 -1.32 -4.97
N VAL A 254 -18.65 -1.40 -5.99
CA VAL A 254 -18.39 -0.28 -6.90
C VAL A 254 -19.52 -0.20 -7.92
N LEU A 255 -20.19 0.95 -8.00
CA LEU A 255 -21.29 1.23 -8.94
C LEU A 255 -20.88 2.10 -10.11
N SER A 256 -19.96 3.05 -9.89
CA SER A 256 -19.43 3.95 -10.92
C SER A 256 -17.92 4.15 -10.78
N LEU A 257 -17.26 4.46 -11.89
CA LEU A 257 -15.84 4.84 -11.94
C LEU A 257 -15.62 6.34 -12.14
N ASP A 258 -16.68 7.16 -12.20
CA ASP A 258 -16.55 8.59 -12.53
C ASP A 258 -15.66 9.37 -11.55
N ALA A 259 -15.65 8.96 -10.27
CA ALA A 259 -14.82 9.51 -9.21
C ALA A 259 -13.58 8.64 -8.88
N LEU A 260 -13.30 7.62 -9.69
CA LEU A 260 -12.26 6.62 -9.45
C LEU A 260 -11.32 6.50 -10.66
N THR A 261 -10.11 5.97 -10.42
CA THR A 261 -9.20 5.59 -11.49
C THR A 261 -9.68 4.30 -12.13
N ASP A 262 -9.57 4.16 -13.46
CA ASP A 262 -9.76 2.88 -14.15
C ASP A 262 -8.39 2.21 -14.43
N PRO A 263 -8.09 1.01 -13.90
CA PRO A 263 -8.92 0.18 -13.02
C PRO A 263 -8.89 0.60 -11.55
N VAL A 264 -9.92 0.19 -10.81
CA VAL A 264 -9.94 0.16 -9.34
C VAL A 264 -9.45 -1.20 -8.87
N LEU A 265 -8.57 -1.22 -7.87
CA LEU A 265 -8.07 -2.42 -7.22
C LEU A 265 -8.52 -2.43 -5.75
N MET A 266 -9.05 -3.58 -5.31
CA MET A 266 -9.29 -3.90 -3.91
C MET A 266 -8.61 -5.22 -3.57
N LEU A 267 -8.00 -5.31 -2.39
CA LEU A 267 -7.46 -6.56 -1.85
C LEU A 267 -8.53 -7.19 -0.95
N GLY A 268 -9.38 -8.02 -1.54
CA GLY A 268 -10.48 -8.69 -0.84
C GLY A 268 -10.08 -10.05 -0.29
N TYR A 269 -10.87 -10.58 0.64
CA TYR A 269 -10.70 -11.95 1.12
C TYR A 269 -11.12 -12.95 0.04
N ALA A 270 -10.39 -14.06 -0.05
CA ALA A 270 -10.57 -15.06 -1.09
C ALA A 270 -11.76 -16.03 -0.86
N ASP A 271 -12.67 -15.76 0.08
CA ASP A 271 -13.63 -16.75 0.62
C ASP A 271 -14.48 -17.47 -0.43
N GLY A 272 -14.76 -18.76 -0.16
CA GLY A 272 -15.95 -19.43 -0.69
C GLY A 272 -15.77 -20.73 -1.47
N GLY A 273 -14.67 -21.48 -1.28
CA GLY A 273 -14.61 -22.91 -1.66
C GLY A 273 -14.90 -23.77 -0.43
N SER A 274 -15.93 -24.60 -0.50
CA SER A 274 -16.38 -25.59 0.48
C SER A 274 -15.24 -26.39 1.13
N GLY A 275 -15.40 -26.70 2.43
CA GLY A 275 -14.90 -27.88 3.16
C GLY A 275 -13.56 -28.51 2.77
N GLY A 276 -12.63 -28.55 3.74
CA GLY A 276 -11.62 -29.60 3.90
C GLY A 276 -10.63 -29.80 2.75
N ASP A 277 -9.40 -29.32 2.93
CA ASP A 277 -8.27 -30.25 3.05
C ASP A 277 -7.00 -29.51 3.51
N GLY A 278 -6.35 -30.12 4.51
CA GLY A 278 -5.08 -29.67 5.07
C GLY A 278 -3.94 -29.89 4.09
N GLY A 279 -3.76 -28.94 3.17
CA GLY A 279 -2.55 -28.81 2.36
C GLY A 279 -1.57 -27.84 3.01
N ALA A 280 -0.68 -28.35 3.86
CA ALA A 280 0.39 -27.58 4.45
C ALA A 280 1.37 -27.09 3.37
N SER A 281 1.34 -25.79 3.06
CA SER A 281 2.49 -25.09 2.51
C SER A 281 2.74 -23.86 3.37
N GLY A 282 3.79 -23.92 4.18
CA GLY A 282 4.19 -22.88 5.12
C GLY A 282 4.35 -21.51 4.48
N ARG A 283 4.18 -20.48 5.32
CA ARG A 283 4.09 -19.03 5.05
C ARG A 283 2.66 -18.49 4.96
N ALA A 284 1.99 -18.40 6.10
CA ALA A 284 1.02 -17.37 6.40
C ALA A 284 0.77 -17.38 7.92
N ASP A 285 1.46 -16.52 8.67
CA ASP A 285 1.16 -16.26 10.09
C ASP A 285 -0.08 -15.34 10.20
N GLY A 286 -1.19 -15.75 9.61
CA GLY A 286 -2.47 -15.08 9.71
C GLY A 286 -3.57 -16.08 10.05
N PRO A 287 -4.63 -15.68 10.76
CA PRO A 287 -5.74 -16.56 11.09
C PRO A 287 -6.29 -17.22 9.80
N ALA A 288 -6.43 -18.55 9.84
CA ALA A 288 -6.89 -19.34 8.70
C ALA A 288 -8.23 -18.76 8.18
N GLY A 289 -8.21 -18.23 6.95
CA GLY A 289 -9.39 -17.61 6.32
C GLY A 289 -9.20 -16.18 5.81
N ARG A 290 -8.10 -15.48 6.13
CA ARG A 290 -7.87 -14.09 5.70
C ARG A 290 -6.91 -13.90 4.53
N ARG A 291 -6.79 -14.89 3.64
CA ARG A 291 -5.92 -14.72 2.46
C ARG A 291 -6.50 -13.70 1.50
N LEU A 292 -5.68 -12.73 1.09
CA LEU A 292 -6.08 -11.67 0.17
C LEU A 292 -6.05 -12.15 -1.29
N ARG A 293 -6.94 -11.62 -2.11
CA ARG A 293 -7.01 -11.74 -3.57
C ARG A 293 -7.22 -10.36 -4.17
N ALA A 294 -6.62 -10.10 -5.33
CA ALA A 294 -6.85 -8.87 -6.08
C ALA A 294 -8.23 -8.92 -6.78
N PHE A 295 -9.04 -7.89 -6.54
CA PHE A 295 -10.29 -7.62 -7.26
C PHE A 295 -10.11 -6.34 -8.06
N LEU A 296 -10.22 -6.44 -9.39
CA LEU A 296 -10.12 -5.34 -10.31
C LEU A 296 -11.52 -4.98 -10.83
N VAL A 297 -11.93 -3.73 -10.65
CA VAL A 297 -13.16 -3.19 -11.26
C VAL A 297 -12.75 -2.22 -12.35
N SER A 298 -13.27 -2.41 -13.57
CA SER A 298 -12.86 -1.62 -14.72
C SER A 298 -13.99 -1.39 -15.71
N GLY A 299 -13.94 -0.23 -16.38
CA GLY A 299 -14.79 0.07 -17.54
C GLY A 299 -14.18 -0.43 -18.86
N SER A 300 -12.90 -0.79 -18.85
CA SER A 300 -12.11 -1.14 -20.03
C SER A 300 -11.42 -2.51 -19.88
N HIS A 301 -10.63 -2.90 -20.88
CA HIS A 301 -9.82 -4.11 -20.78
C HIS A 301 -8.61 -3.87 -19.87
N VAL A 302 -8.41 -4.73 -18.88
CA VAL A 302 -7.30 -4.63 -17.92
C VAL A 302 -6.30 -5.74 -18.13
N ASP A 303 -5.03 -5.37 -18.26
CA ASP A 303 -3.93 -6.31 -18.07
C ASP A 303 -3.79 -6.63 -16.57
N VAL A 304 -3.99 -7.89 -16.22
CA VAL A 304 -3.96 -8.36 -14.83
C VAL A 304 -2.55 -8.69 -14.33
N GLU A 305 -1.57 -8.87 -15.24
CA GLU A 305 -0.21 -9.28 -14.88
C GLU A 305 0.44 -8.35 -13.83
N PRO A 306 0.34 -7.00 -13.93
CA PRO A 306 0.91 -6.08 -12.95
C PRO A 306 0.31 -6.21 -11.55
N TYR A 307 -0.89 -6.79 -11.43
CA TYR A 307 -1.65 -6.92 -10.19
C TYR A 307 -1.54 -8.31 -9.56
N THR A 308 -0.60 -9.12 -10.04
CA THR A 308 -0.27 -10.42 -9.45
C THR A 308 0.84 -10.25 -8.40
N ALA A 309 0.75 -11.01 -7.31
CA ALA A 309 1.80 -11.07 -6.30
C ALA A 309 1.79 -12.44 -5.60
N PRO A 310 2.95 -12.96 -5.14
CA PRO A 310 3.03 -14.29 -4.51
C PRO A 310 2.17 -14.45 -3.25
N PHE A 311 1.87 -13.37 -2.54
CA PHE A 311 1.04 -13.39 -1.33
C PHE A 311 -0.47 -13.42 -1.63
N LEU A 312 -0.87 -13.17 -2.89
CA LEU A 312 -2.27 -13.19 -3.29
C LEU A 312 -2.74 -14.61 -3.61
N SER A 313 -4.01 -14.87 -3.29
CA SER A 313 -4.68 -16.14 -3.54
C SER A 313 -5.28 -16.20 -4.94
N GLY A 314 -4.61 -16.91 -5.84
CA GLY A 314 -5.10 -17.15 -7.19
C GLY A 314 -5.01 -15.93 -8.11
N PRO A 315 -5.55 -16.02 -9.34
CA PRO A 315 -5.54 -14.92 -10.28
C PRO A 315 -6.42 -13.76 -9.80
N ALA A 316 -6.14 -12.55 -10.29
CA ALA A 316 -7.00 -11.41 -10.05
C ALA A 316 -8.40 -11.64 -10.63
N VAL A 317 -9.44 -11.22 -9.91
CA VAL A 317 -10.82 -11.27 -10.38
C VAL A 317 -11.13 -9.94 -11.06
N VAL A 318 -11.48 -9.96 -12.35
CA VAL A 318 -11.87 -8.77 -13.08
C VAL A 318 -13.40 -8.69 -13.13
N ARG A 319 -13.95 -7.55 -12.70
CA ARG A 319 -15.37 -7.20 -12.80
C ARG A 319 -15.51 -6.01 -13.74
N ARG A 320 -16.32 -6.17 -14.78
CA ARG A 320 -16.66 -5.08 -15.69
C ARG A 320 -17.93 -4.40 -15.23
N LEU A 321 -17.92 -3.09 -15.12
CA LEU A 321 -19.17 -2.35 -14.90
C LEU A 321 -19.98 -2.34 -16.20
N PRO A 322 -21.30 -2.61 -16.14
CA PRO A 322 -22.17 -2.48 -17.29
C PRO A 322 -22.22 -1.01 -17.74
N GLY A 323 -21.62 -0.69 -18.89
CA GLY A 323 -21.57 0.68 -19.43
C GLY A 323 -20.36 1.01 -20.31
N GLY A 324 -19.30 0.19 -20.29
CA GLY A 324 -18.05 0.43 -21.03
C GLY A 324 -18.07 0.15 -22.54
N LEU A 325 -19.12 0.53 -23.26
CA LEU A 325 -19.11 0.63 -24.72
C LEU A 325 -19.87 1.89 -25.15
N ARG A 326 -19.22 3.05 -24.99
CA ARG A 326 -19.55 4.23 -25.80
C ARG A 326 -18.25 4.95 -26.17
N GLY A 327 -17.86 4.77 -27.44
CA GLY A 327 -17.14 5.72 -28.30
C GLY A 327 -15.77 6.16 -27.84
#